data_AF-A0AAE1RH63-F1
#
_entry.id   AF-A0AAE1RH63-F1
#
_cell.length_a   1.000
_cell.length_b   1.000
_cell.length_c   1.000
_cell.angle_alpha   90.00
_cell.angle_beta   90.00
_cell.angle_gamma   90.00
#
_symmetry.space_group_name_H-M   'P 1'
#
loop_
_entity.id
_entity.type
_entity.pdbx_description
1 polymer ?
#
loop_
_entity_poly.entity_id
_entity_poly.type
_entity_poly.pdbx_seq_one_letter_code
_entity_poly.pdbx_strand_id
1 'polypeptide(L)'
;MFKMLSKMAMCKSHGQDSSYFIGWQEYEKNPYDPIQNPSGIIQMGLAENQLSFDLLESWLTRNQDVIRFRENGGSMFRDLALFQDYHGLQAFKNVLVAFMAEIRRNKVKFDPKKLVLTAGSTSANETLIFCLAEPGEALLIPTPHYPG
;
A
#
# COMPACT_ATOMS: atom_id res chain seq x y z
N MET A 1 36.70 5.59 -16.99
CA MET A 1 35.33 5.18 -17.39
C MET A 1 34.35 6.03 -16.61
N PHE A 2 33.62 6.94 -17.28
CA PHE A 2 32.73 7.89 -16.60
C PHE A 2 31.51 7.15 -16.03
N LYS A 3 31.25 7.31 -14.72
CA LYS A 3 30.02 6.84 -14.08
C LYS A 3 28.87 7.73 -14.55
N MET A 4 28.02 7.20 -15.42
CA MET A 4 26.92 7.93 -16.06
C MET A 4 25.62 7.94 -15.22
N LEU A 5 25.60 7.24 -14.08
CA LEU A 5 24.43 7.10 -13.20
C LEU A 5 24.60 7.88 -11.88
N SER A 6 23.49 8.25 -11.26
CA SER A 6 23.48 8.87 -9.92
C SER A 6 23.99 7.89 -8.85
N LYS A 7 24.47 8.41 -7.72
CA LYS A 7 24.90 7.56 -6.58
C LYS A 7 23.80 6.62 -6.11
N MET A 8 22.55 7.10 -6.07
CA MET A 8 21.38 6.30 -5.68
C MET A 8 21.13 5.15 -6.65
N ALA A 9 21.18 5.41 -7.96
CA ALA A 9 20.96 4.38 -8.98
C ALA A 9 22.08 3.31 -9.02
N MET A 10 23.29 3.64 -8.57
CA MET A 10 24.40 2.68 -8.46
C MET A 10 24.47 1.97 -7.10
N CYS A 11 23.67 2.40 -6.11
CA CYS A 11 23.70 1.83 -4.78
C CYS A 11 22.93 0.49 -4.75
N LYS A 12 23.51 -0.54 -4.13
CA LYS A 12 22.81 -1.81 -3.85
C LYS A 12 21.88 -1.66 -2.64
N SER A 13 20.93 -0.73 -2.70
CA SER A 13 20.08 -0.39 -1.56
C SER A 13 18.92 -1.37 -1.29
N HIS A 14 18.63 -2.30 -2.21
CA HIS A 14 17.53 -3.26 -2.02
C HIS A 14 17.76 -4.20 -0.83
N GLY A 15 19.01 -4.53 -0.49
CA GLY A 15 19.32 -5.35 0.68
C GLY A 15 18.97 -6.85 0.57
N GLN A 16 18.56 -7.34 -0.61
CA GLN A 16 18.31 -8.76 -0.88
C GLN A 16 19.53 -9.65 -0.64
N ASP A 17 20.74 -9.09 -0.72
CA ASP A 17 22.00 -9.78 -0.42
C ASP A 17 22.19 -9.99 1.11
N SER A 18 21.29 -9.50 1.98
CA SER A 18 21.39 -9.65 3.43
C SER A 18 20.84 -11.00 3.94
N SER A 19 21.33 -11.43 5.11
CA SER A 19 20.93 -12.69 5.73
C SER A 19 19.43 -12.78 6.08
N TYR A 20 18.73 -11.64 6.20
CA TYR A 20 17.30 -11.61 6.48
C TYR A 20 16.44 -12.13 5.32
N PHE A 21 16.97 -12.17 4.09
CA PHE A 21 16.25 -12.67 2.92
C PHE A 21 16.42 -14.18 2.70
N ILE A 22 17.28 -14.88 3.45
CA ILE A 22 17.52 -16.32 3.25
C ILE A 22 16.22 -17.12 3.34
N GLY A 23 15.37 -16.85 4.35
CA GLY A 23 14.09 -17.56 4.48
C GLY A 23 13.14 -17.32 3.31
N TRP A 24 13.11 -16.10 2.77
CA TRP A 24 12.33 -15.75 1.59
C TRP A 24 12.86 -16.45 0.32
N GLN A 25 14.17 -16.45 0.11
CA GLN A 25 14.80 -17.11 -1.04
C GLN A 25 14.60 -18.63 -1.01
N GLU A 26 14.67 -19.27 0.15
CA GLU A 26 14.41 -20.69 0.28
C GLU A 26 12.93 -21.02 0.06
N TYR A 27 12.01 -20.18 0.58
CA TYR A 27 10.59 -20.30 0.29
C TYR A 27 10.30 -20.23 -1.21
N GLU A 28 10.88 -19.27 -1.94
CA GLU A 28 10.69 -19.13 -3.39
C GLU A 28 11.16 -20.35 -4.18
N LYS A 29 12.21 -21.04 -3.73
CA LYS A 29 12.73 -22.26 -4.37
C LYS A 29 11.90 -23.50 -4.08
N ASN A 30 11.24 -23.56 -2.92
CA ASN A 30 10.51 -24.73 -2.45
C ASN A 30 9.20 -24.35 -1.75
N PRO A 31 8.23 -23.73 -2.45
CA PRO A 31 6.99 -23.29 -1.83
C PRO A 31 6.10 -24.49 -1.48
N TYR A 32 5.48 -24.44 -0.30
CA TYR A 32 4.47 -25.41 0.11
C TYR A 32 3.25 -25.36 -0.81
N ASP A 33 2.76 -26.55 -1.19
CA ASP A 33 1.44 -26.74 -1.79
C ASP A 33 0.80 -28.01 -1.18
N PRO A 34 -0.47 -28.00 -0.76
CA PRO A 34 -1.07 -29.12 -0.05
C PRO A 34 -1.15 -30.42 -0.88
N ILE A 35 -1.09 -30.35 -2.21
CA ILE A 35 -1.24 -31.48 -3.13
C ILE A 35 0.08 -31.77 -3.88
N GLN A 36 0.66 -30.75 -4.49
CA GLN A 36 1.82 -30.84 -5.37
C GLN A 36 3.15 -30.86 -4.61
N ASN A 37 3.22 -30.20 -3.45
CA ASN A 37 4.46 -30.11 -2.66
C ASN A 37 4.17 -30.00 -1.15
N PRO A 38 3.61 -31.06 -0.52
CA PRO A 38 3.20 -31.01 0.89
C PRO A 38 4.38 -30.89 1.87
N SER A 39 5.61 -31.09 1.40
CA SER A 39 6.85 -30.91 2.15
C SER A 39 7.54 -29.56 1.89
N GLY A 40 6.93 -28.67 1.10
CA GLY A 40 7.48 -27.35 0.84
C GLY A 40 7.44 -26.43 2.06
N ILE A 41 8.07 -25.26 1.93
CA ILE A 41 8.15 -24.24 2.98
C ILE A 41 6.85 -23.44 3.02
N ILE A 42 6.26 -23.35 4.21
CA ILE A 42 5.03 -22.58 4.44
C ILE A 42 5.38 -21.11 4.65
N GLN A 43 4.68 -20.22 3.95
CA GLN A 43 4.88 -18.78 4.12
C GLN A 43 4.22 -18.28 5.41
N MET A 44 5.04 -17.81 6.35
CA MET A 44 4.60 -17.17 7.60
C MET A 44 5.31 -15.82 7.85
N GLY A 45 6.11 -15.35 6.90
CA GLY A 45 6.88 -14.10 6.97
C GLY A 45 6.22 -12.90 6.29
N LEU A 46 5.07 -13.08 5.62
CA LEU A 46 4.34 -12.01 4.93
C LEU A 46 3.14 -11.54 5.76
N ALA A 47 3.08 -10.24 6.04
CA ALA A 47 1.92 -9.62 6.68
C ALA A 47 0.84 -9.30 5.63
N GLU A 48 0.04 -10.30 5.27
CA GLU A 48 -1.09 -10.19 4.33
C GLU A 48 -2.40 -10.62 5.00
N ASN A 49 -3.50 -9.94 4.68
CA ASN A 49 -4.84 -10.31 5.16
C ASN A 49 -5.71 -10.86 4.02
N GLN A 50 -5.86 -12.18 3.98
CA GLN A 50 -6.75 -12.89 3.05
C GLN A 50 -8.09 -13.30 3.70
N LEU A 51 -8.30 -12.97 4.98
CA LEU A 51 -9.41 -13.49 5.80
C LEU A 51 -10.78 -12.89 5.46
N SER A 52 -10.84 -11.85 4.63
CA SER A 52 -12.07 -11.08 4.38
C SER A 52 -12.31 -10.81 2.90
N PHE A 53 -11.67 -11.56 2.00
CA PHE A 53 -11.90 -11.43 0.56
C PHE A 53 -13.34 -11.79 0.17
N ASP A 54 -13.92 -12.80 0.81
CA ASP A 54 -15.30 -13.22 0.61
C ASP A 54 -16.32 -12.09 0.81
N LEU A 55 -16.08 -11.21 1.80
CA LEU A 55 -16.93 -10.05 2.07
C LEU A 55 -16.85 -9.02 0.93
N LEU A 56 -15.65 -8.75 0.42
CA LEU A 56 -15.41 -7.80 -0.67
C LEU A 56 -15.94 -8.35 -2.00
N GLU A 57 -15.69 -9.63 -2.30
CA GLU A 57 -16.19 -10.32 -3.50
C GLU A 57 -17.72 -10.34 -3.53
N SER A 58 -18.35 -10.66 -2.39
CA SER A 58 -19.80 -10.62 -2.24
C SER A 58 -20.35 -9.22 -2.44
N TRP A 59 -19.67 -8.20 -1.93
CA TRP A 59 -20.06 -6.80 -2.12
C TRP A 59 -19.93 -6.38 -3.59
N LEU A 60 -18.82 -6.70 -4.25
CA LEU A 60 -18.58 -6.40 -5.66
C LEU A 60 -19.61 -7.08 -6.57
N THR A 61 -19.97 -8.34 -6.27
CA THR A 61 -21.00 -9.08 -7.00
C THR A 61 -22.36 -8.39 -6.94
N ARG A 62 -22.72 -7.82 -5.78
CA ARG A 62 -23.98 -7.09 -5.60
C ARG A 62 -23.94 -5.66 -6.18
N ASN A 63 -22.76 -5.09 -6.42
CA ASN A 63 -22.56 -3.69 -6.81
C ASN A 63 -21.82 -3.56 -8.17
N GLN A 64 -22.29 -4.31 -9.17
CA GLN A 64 -21.65 -4.43 -10.51
C GLN A 64 -21.46 -3.09 -11.25
N ASP A 65 -22.31 -2.10 -11.01
CA ASP A 65 -22.24 -0.80 -11.69
C ASP A 65 -20.93 -0.06 -11.40
N VAL A 66 -20.37 -0.23 -10.19
CA VAL A 66 -19.08 0.37 -9.80
C VAL A 66 -17.94 -0.16 -10.67
N ILE A 67 -17.93 -1.47 -10.93
CA ILE A 67 -16.92 -2.14 -11.78
C ILE A 67 -17.05 -1.71 -13.24
N ARG A 68 -18.28 -1.36 -13.67
CA ARG A 68 -18.59 -0.92 -15.03
C ARG A 68 -18.39 0.58 -15.23
N PHE A 69 -17.84 1.28 -14.24
CA PHE A 69 -17.69 2.74 -14.23
C PHE A 69 -19.02 3.45 -14.52
N ARG A 70 -20.11 3.00 -13.88
CA ARG A 70 -21.44 3.59 -14.04
C ARG A 70 -21.91 4.27 -12.76
N GLU A 71 -22.59 5.40 -12.93
CA GLU A 71 -23.30 6.10 -11.86
C GLU A 71 -24.61 6.65 -12.42
N ASN A 72 -25.71 6.47 -11.68
CA ASN A 72 -27.06 6.93 -12.06
C ASN A 72 -27.50 6.54 -13.50
N GLY A 73 -27.03 5.39 -14.00
CA GLY A 73 -27.33 4.91 -15.36
C GLY A 73 -26.45 5.50 -16.48
N GLY A 74 -25.54 6.43 -16.17
CA GLY A 74 -24.55 7.00 -17.09
C GLY A 74 -23.16 6.38 -16.93
N SER A 75 -22.29 6.55 -17.93
CA SER A 75 -20.87 6.17 -17.86
C SER A 75 -20.05 7.30 -17.25
N MET A 76 -19.24 6.98 -16.24
CA MET A 76 -18.26 7.87 -15.60
C MET A 76 -16.84 7.68 -16.15
N PHE A 77 -16.63 6.77 -17.11
CA PHE A 77 -15.29 6.38 -17.55
C PHE A 77 -14.43 7.58 -17.98
N ARG A 78 -15.00 8.48 -18.79
CA ARG A 78 -14.26 9.65 -19.30
C ARG A 78 -13.85 10.60 -18.18
N ASP A 79 -14.73 10.84 -17.21
CA ASP A 79 -14.45 11.74 -16.10
C ASP A 79 -13.34 11.18 -15.20
N LEU A 80 -13.37 9.87 -14.92
CA LEU A 80 -12.33 9.20 -14.15
C LEU A 80 -10.99 9.10 -14.92
N ALA A 81 -11.04 8.82 -16.22
CA ALA A 81 -9.83 8.71 -17.05
C ALA A 81 -9.08 10.05 -17.20
N LEU A 82 -9.80 11.17 -17.13
CA LEU A 82 -9.22 12.52 -17.20
C LEU A 82 -8.86 13.09 -15.83
N PHE A 83 -9.32 12.45 -14.75
CA PHE A 83 -9.10 12.92 -13.39
C PHE A 83 -7.62 12.77 -13.01
N GLN A 84 -6.97 13.91 -12.76
CA GLN A 84 -5.54 13.98 -12.40
C GLN A 84 -5.27 15.00 -11.28
N ASP A 85 -6.32 15.46 -10.59
CA ASP A 85 -6.17 16.42 -9.49
C ASP A 85 -5.45 15.75 -8.31
N TYR A 86 -4.30 16.31 -7.93
CA TYR A 86 -3.50 15.80 -6.81
C TYR A 86 -4.21 15.92 -5.46
N HIS A 87 -5.27 16.74 -5.35
CA HIS A 87 -6.10 16.76 -4.14
C HIS A 87 -6.85 15.46 -3.92
N GLY A 88 -7.01 14.63 -4.97
CA GLY A 88 -7.75 13.39 -4.95
C GLY A 88 -9.25 13.57 -5.15
N LEU A 89 -9.95 12.50 -5.52
CA LEU A 89 -11.39 12.53 -5.73
C LEU A 89 -12.11 12.88 -4.42
N GLN A 90 -12.85 13.98 -4.39
CA GLN A 90 -13.48 14.48 -3.16
C GLN A 90 -14.46 13.47 -2.54
N ALA A 91 -15.21 12.74 -3.36
CA ALA A 91 -16.11 11.68 -2.90
C ALA A 91 -15.34 10.58 -2.15
N PHE A 92 -14.18 10.16 -2.68
CA PHE A 92 -13.34 9.16 -2.04
C PHE A 92 -12.77 9.66 -0.70
N LYS A 93 -12.30 10.91 -0.65
CA LYS A 93 -11.78 11.50 0.60
C LYS A 93 -12.82 11.58 1.69
N ASN A 94 -14.06 11.95 1.36
CA ASN A 94 -15.16 12.00 2.32
C ASN A 94 -15.48 10.63 2.92
N VAL A 95 -15.48 9.57 2.10
CA VAL A 95 -15.69 8.20 2.57
C VAL A 95 -14.51 7.73 3.43
N LEU A 96 -13.28 8.03 3.01
CA LEU A 96 -12.08 7.62 3.73
C LEU A 96 -12.00 8.25 5.13
N VAL A 97 -12.27 9.56 5.28
CA VAL A 97 -12.31 10.19 6.62
C VAL A 97 -13.42 9.64 7.51
N ALA A 98 -14.57 9.27 6.94
CA ALA A 98 -15.65 8.64 7.67
C ALA A 98 -15.25 7.24 8.14
N PHE A 99 -14.63 6.44 7.27
CA PHE A 99 -14.12 5.12 7.62
C PHE A 99 -13.02 5.16 8.68
N MET A 100 -12.09 6.13 8.61
CA MET A 100 -11.08 6.36 9.65
C MET A 100 -11.72 6.71 11.01
N ALA A 101 -12.78 7.52 11.00
CA ALA A 101 -13.54 7.84 12.22
C ALA A 101 -14.24 6.58 12.79
N GLU A 102 -14.84 5.76 11.93
CA GLU A 102 -15.50 4.51 12.30
C GLU A 102 -14.52 3.52 12.94
N ILE A 103 -13.33 3.31 12.37
CA ILE A 103 -12.25 2.50 12.96
C ILE A 103 -11.90 3.01 14.37
N ARG A 104 -11.96 4.32 14.59
CA ARG A 104 -11.75 4.96 15.90
C ARG A 104 -13.02 5.04 16.76
N ARG A 105 -14.06 4.26 16.44
CA ARG A 105 -15.35 4.20 17.12
C ARG A 105 -16.03 5.57 17.23
N ASN A 106 -15.87 6.39 16.19
CA ASN A 106 -16.42 7.74 16.06
C ASN A 106 -16.04 8.69 17.22
N LYS A 107 -14.94 8.42 17.93
CA LYS A 107 -14.42 9.27 19.01
C LYS A 107 -13.71 10.51 18.50
N VAL A 108 -13.33 10.54 17.22
CA VAL A 108 -12.63 11.63 16.57
C VAL A 108 -13.21 11.86 15.18
N LYS A 109 -13.04 13.07 14.65
CA LYS A 109 -13.43 13.44 13.28
C LYS A 109 -12.19 13.90 12.53
N PHE A 110 -12.12 13.60 11.24
CA PHE A 110 -11.06 14.05 10.34
C PHE A 110 -11.64 15.01 9.30
N ASP A 111 -10.93 16.09 9.01
CA ASP A 111 -11.29 17.05 7.96
C ASP A 111 -10.75 16.54 6.61
N PRO A 112 -11.61 16.22 5.62
CA PRO A 112 -11.15 15.72 4.32
C PRO A 112 -10.27 16.73 3.58
N LYS A 113 -10.36 18.03 3.88
CA LYS A 113 -9.47 19.05 3.28
C LYS A 113 -8.03 18.93 3.75
N LYS A 114 -7.79 18.27 4.90
CA LYS A 114 -6.46 18.02 5.47
C LYS A 114 -5.89 16.64 5.12
N LEU A 115 -6.64 15.83 4.39
CA LEU A 115 -6.21 14.51 3.93
C LEU A 115 -5.56 14.63 2.55
N VAL A 116 -4.37 14.06 2.40
CA VAL A 116 -3.65 13.91 1.13
C VAL A 116 -3.54 12.41 0.81
N LEU A 117 -3.83 12.04 -0.44
CA LEU A 117 -3.73 10.66 -0.90
C LEU A 117 -2.35 10.41 -1.49
N THR A 118 -1.78 9.25 -1.20
CA THR A 118 -0.49 8.81 -1.73
C THR A 118 -0.63 7.41 -2.32
N ALA A 119 0.37 6.98 -3.09
CA ALA A 119 0.45 5.61 -3.60
C ALA A 119 0.87 4.62 -2.49
N GLY A 120 -0.02 4.41 -1.52
CA GLY A 120 0.20 3.55 -0.36
C GLY A 120 1.00 4.20 0.78
N SER A 121 1.20 3.43 1.85
CA SER A 121 1.92 3.89 3.06
C SER A 121 3.42 4.10 2.82
N THR A 122 4.04 3.36 1.92
CA THR A 122 5.45 3.54 1.54
C THR A 122 5.71 4.96 1.02
N SER A 123 4.90 5.41 0.05
CA SER A 123 4.98 6.78 -0.48
C SER A 123 4.62 7.83 0.58
N ALA A 124 3.66 7.53 1.47
CA ALA A 124 3.30 8.44 2.56
C ALA A 124 4.45 8.67 3.55
N ASN A 125 5.12 7.59 3.97
CA ASN A 125 6.24 7.66 4.91
C ASN A 125 7.40 8.47 4.33
N GLU A 126 7.79 8.19 3.08
CA GLU A 126 8.87 8.91 2.41
C GLU A 126 8.52 10.41 2.24
N THR A 127 7.31 10.71 1.77
CA THR A 127 6.83 12.11 1.61
C THR A 127 6.83 12.85 2.94
N LEU A 128 6.39 12.20 4.02
CA LEU A 128 6.36 12.81 5.34
C LEU A 128 7.78 13.15 5.84
N ILE A 129 8.75 12.28 5.61
CA ILE A 129 10.15 12.53 5.97
C ILE A 129 10.69 13.73 5.16
N PHE A 130 10.44 13.78 3.85
CA PHE A 130 10.83 14.92 3.01
C PHE A 130 10.21 16.25 3.47
N CYS A 131 9.02 16.23 4.07
CA CYS A 131 8.40 17.44 4.59
C CYS A 131 8.90 17.87 5.98
N LEU A 132 9.46 16.95 6.77
CA LEU A 132 9.77 17.18 8.18
C LEU A 132 11.26 17.26 8.50
N ALA A 133 12.13 16.77 7.62
CA ALA A 133 13.56 16.66 7.88
C ALA A 133 14.40 16.92 6.62
N GLU A 134 15.57 17.52 6.83
CA GLU A 134 16.59 17.75 5.80
C GLU A 134 17.66 16.65 5.79
N PRO A 135 18.42 16.49 4.69
CA PRO A 135 19.55 15.57 4.64
C PRO A 135 20.57 15.84 5.76
N GLY A 136 20.74 14.87 6.67
CA GLY A 136 21.63 14.95 7.82
C GLY A 136 20.91 15.05 9.16
N GLU A 137 19.59 15.29 9.17
CA GLU A 137 18.75 15.21 10.35
C GLU A 137 18.31 13.76 10.66
N ALA A 138 17.66 13.55 11.79
CA ALA A 138 17.31 12.22 12.29
C ALA A 138 15.89 12.13 12.85
N LEU A 139 15.31 10.93 12.80
CA LEU A 139 14.03 10.58 13.42
C LEU A 139 14.23 9.53 14.53
N LEU A 140 13.40 9.58 15.56
CA LEU A 140 13.37 8.56 16.61
C LEU A 140 12.32 7.50 16.27
N ILE A 141 12.73 6.23 16.18
CA ILE A 141 11.85 5.09 15.90
C ILE A 141 12.00 4.05 17.03
N PRO A 142 10.91 3.73 17.77
CA PRO A 142 10.96 2.68 18.79
C PRO A 142 11.37 1.32 18.23
N THR A 143 12.07 0.51 19.02
CA THR A 143 12.50 -0.84 18.63
C THR A 143 11.70 -1.93 19.35
N PRO A 144 11.31 -3.04 18.68
CA PRO A 144 11.46 -3.32 17.24
C PRO A 144 10.45 -2.53 16.38
N HIS A 145 10.78 -2.30 15.11
CA HIS A 145 9.92 -1.61 14.13
C HIS A 145 9.86 -2.35 12.79
N TYR A 146 8.99 -1.89 11.90
CA TYR A 146 8.88 -2.35 10.52
C TYR A 146 10.21 -2.13 9.77
N PRO A 147 10.80 -3.16 9.11
CA PRO A 147 12.14 -3.06 8.54
C PRO A 147 12.25 -2.30 7.21
N GLY A 148 11.14 -1.89 6.59
CA GLY A 148 11.13 -1.18 5.30
C GLY A 148 10.86 0.31 5.41
#